data_AF-A0A6N6PXA6-F1
#
_entry.id   AF-A0A6N6PXA6-F1
#
_cell.length_a   1.000
_cell.length_b   1.000
_cell.length_c   1.000
_cell.angle_alpha   90.00
_cell.angle_beta   90.00
_cell.angle_gamma   90.00
#
_symmetry.space_group_name_H-M   'P 1'
#
loop_
_entity.id
_entity.type
_entity.pdbx_description
1 polymer ?
#
loop_
_entity_poly.entity_id
_entity_poly.type
_entity_poly.pdbx_seq_one_letter_code
_entity_poly.pdbx_strand_id
1 'polypeptide(L)'
;MVGCMANARSNWTMAPRYLALVGDGSYDYRHHTAYADNLVPPLVVMTGFGRAVSDVLFGDTDGDGWPEIATGRMPVHGVAEMSRLLGQIDDFESRFVAVPKALVLADQPDQGGDFIANAMAMEALLAGAFSVDTILNDALGLQAVRDSLAAEFKAGVNVMSYIGHGGRDRLGNGYLTTADVVGLDFGPQQPLMVAMTCAAGQFGLPGSPCLGENLLLKAGRAPIAVWSASGFSLDFQAHQLNALMAAGLASQPLGTRLGDTLLRAVRAFRTEGGDAVSPSIYNLLGDPGLPLNFGTVPMALSVRLDGDVLRFGFKGTPARTYVVQWSARLDGTGWEALRDVVPDATGGGGFTEPSATGPDVRFYRVVMMP
;
A
#
# COMPACT_ATOMS: atom_id res chain seq x y z
N MET A 1 18.10 -9.95 16.77
CA MET A 1 17.12 -10.13 15.69
C MET A 1 17.76 -10.04 14.30
N VAL A 2 18.48 -8.95 13.94
CA VAL A 2 19.20 -8.84 12.64
C VAL A 2 20.04 -10.08 12.30
N GLY A 3 20.94 -10.51 13.20
CA GLY A 3 21.74 -11.72 12.97
C GLY A 3 20.92 -13.02 12.84
N CYS A 4 19.76 -13.09 13.49
CA CYS A 4 18.84 -14.23 13.32
C CYS A 4 18.20 -14.22 11.93
N MET A 5 17.82 -13.03 11.42
CA MET A 5 17.25 -12.86 10.09
C MET A 5 18.26 -13.14 8.98
N ALA A 6 19.48 -12.62 9.12
CA ALA A 6 20.59 -12.93 8.20
C ALA A 6 20.85 -14.45 8.17
N ASN A 7 20.94 -15.08 9.34
CA ASN A 7 21.13 -16.53 9.44
C ASN A 7 19.95 -17.31 8.79
N ALA A 8 18.71 -16.90 9.04
CA ALA A 8 17.53 -17.55 8.45
C ALA A 8 17.53 -17.44 6.92
N ARG A 9 17.83 -16.25 6.38
CA ARG A 9 17.88 -16.00 4.93
C ARG A 9 18.95 -16.83 4.22
N SER A 10 20.13 -17.00 4.84
CA SER A 10 21.24 -17.75 4.25
C SER A 10 21.13 -19.26 4.42
N ASN A 11 20.49 -19.75 5.48
CA ASN A 11 20.57 -21.17 5.86
C ASN A 11 19.25 -21.94 5.80
N TRP A 12 18.09 -21.27 5.74
CA TRP A 12 16.82 -21.98 5.63
C TRP A 12 16.58 -22.43 4.19
N THR A 13 15.97 -23.61 4.02
CA THR A 13 15.56 -24.11 2.70
C THR A 13 14.61 -23.15 1.99
N MET A 14 13.74 -22.48 2.75
CA MET A 14 12.91 -21.38 2.28
C MET A 14 13.29 -20.13 3.05
N ALA A 15 14.03 -19.24 2.39
CA ALA A 15 14.41 -17.96 2.97
C ALA A 15 13.16 -17.13 3.30
N PRO A 16 13.08 -16.50 4.49
CA PRO A 16 11.96 -15.65 4.85
C PRO A 16 11.86 -14.44 3.92
N ARG A 17 10.64 -14.16 3.46
CA ARG A 17 10.29 -12.96 2.68
C ARG A 17 9.74 -11.82 3.54
N TYR A 18 9.15 -12.18 4.67
CA TYR A 18 8.46 -11.27 5.58
C TYR A 18 8.90 -11.52 7.02
N LEU A 19 8.95 -10.45 7.81
CA LEU A 19 9.13 -10.47 9.26
C LEU A 19 7.97 -9.72 9.91
N ALA A 20 7.05 -10.46 10.52
CA ALA A 20 5.97 -9.87 11.31
C ALA A 20 6.39 -9.80 12.79
N LEU A 21 6.46 -8.58 13.32
CA LEU A 21 6.74 -8.33 14.74
C LEU A 21 5.40 -8.21 15.47
N VAL A 22 5.14 -9.11 16.43
CA VAL A 22 3.89 -9.09 17.21
C VAL A 22 4.22 -8.60 18.62
N GLY A 23 3.74 -7.40 18.93
CA GLY A 23 4.02 -6.71 20.16
C GLY A 23 4.40 -5.26 19.90
N ASP A 24 3.99 -4.37 20.79
CA ASP A 24 4.48 -3.00 20.78
C ASP A 24 5.98 -2.93 21.14
N GLY A 25 6.63 -1.81 20.85
CA GLY A 25 8.07 -1.64 20.99
C GLY A 25 8.45 -0.22 21.33
N SER A 26 9.36 -0.07 22.28
CA SER A 26 9.89 1.24 22.66
C SER A 26 11.42 1.25 22.77
N TYR A 27 12.01 2.44 22.72
CA TYR A 27 13.45 2.57 22.95
C TYR A 27 13.86 2.19 24.39
N ASP A 28 12.91 2.02 25.32
CA ASP A 28 13.17 1.70 26.72
C ASP A 28 13.27 0.19 26.97
N TYR A 29 14.21 -0.48 26.30
CA TYR A 29 14.40 -1.94 26.42
C TYR A 29 14.99 -2.38 27.75
N ARG A 30 15.44 -1.44 28.59
CA ARG A 30 15.92 -1.69 29.94
C ARG A 30 14.88 -1.33 31.01
N HIS A 31 13.67 -0.93 30.60
CA HIS A 31 12.53 -0.68 31.49
C HIS A 31 12.81 0.41 32.56
N HIS A 32 13.45 1.51 32.17
CA HIS A 32 13.73 2.65 33.08
C HIS A 32 12.50 3.52 33.34
N THR A 33 11.51 3.51 32.46
CA THR A 33 10.31 4.38 32.50
C THR A 33 9.08 3.69 33.07
N ALA A 34 9.18 2.41 33.43
CA ALA A 34 8.14 1.58 34.03
C ALA A 34 6.86 1.36 33.17
N TYR A 35 6.91 1.69 31.87
CA TYR A 35 5.86 1.29 30.93
C TYR A 35 6.06 -0.17 30.47
N ALA A 36 4.96 -0.91 30.38
CA ALA A 36 4.95 -2.33 30.01
C ALA A 36 4.58 -2.55 28.54
N ASP A 37 4.99 -1.61 27.67
CA ASP A 37 4.66 -1.57 26.24
C ASP A 37 5.80 -2.08 25.36
N ASN A 38 6.98 -2.39 25.91
CA ASN A 38 8.13 -2.84 25.13
C ASN A 38 8.22 -4.36 24.99
N LEU A 39 7.27 -4.96 24.26
CA LEU A 39 7.23 -6.42 24.04
C LEU A 39 8.28 -6.88 23.03
N VAL A 40 8.47 -6.11 21.94
CA VAL A 40 9.48 -6.37 20.92
C VAL A 40 10.24 -5.08 20.63
N PRO A 41 11.43 -4.87 21.22
CA PRO A 41 12.19 -3.64 21.04
C PRO A 41 12.56 -3.38 19.57
N PRO A 42 12.36 -2.16 19.05
CA PRO A 42 12.82 -1.79 17.71
C PRO A 42 14.33 -1.49 17.69
N LEU A 43 14.91 -1.38 16.49
CA LEU A 43 16.22 -0.74 16.35
C LEU A 43 16.06 0.78 16.46
N VAL A 44 17.18 1.46 16.72
CA VAL A 44 17.25 2.92 16.72
C VAL A 44 18.32 3.34 15.72
N VAL A 45 17.94 4.18 14.77
CA VAL A 45 18.83 4.76 13.77
C VAL A 45 19.17 6.20 14.10
N MET A 46 20.37 6.62 13.73
CA MET A 46 20.77 8.02 13.77
C MET A 46 20.47 8.65 12.42
N THR A 47 19.71 9.74 12.41
CA THR A 47 19.46 10.57 11.23
C THR A 47 20.14 11.93 11.41
N GLY A 48 20.13 12.75 10.36
CA GLY A 48 20.59 14.14 10.44
C GLY A 48 19.78 15.00 11.44
N PHE A 49 18.61 14.53 11.88
CA PHE A 49 17.69 15.25 12.74
C PHE A 49 17.48 14.61 14.12
N GLY A 50 18.22 13.54 14.44
CA GLY A 50 18.16 12.87 15.73
C GLY A 50 17.95 11.36 15.64
N ARG A 51 17.43 10.76 16.72
CA ARG A 51 17.16 9.32 16.79
C ARG A 51 15.75 9.02 16.31
N ALA A 52 15.61 7.97 15.52
CA ALA A 52 14.32 7.43 15.08
C ALA A 52 14.31 5.91 15.28
N VAL A 53 13.14 5.31 15.55
CA VAL A 53 13.05 3.85 15.60
C VAL A 53 12.91 3.26 14.21
N SER A 54 13.47 2.07 14.00
CA SER A 54 13.45 1.38 12.72
C SER A 54 13.27 -0.11 12.92
N ASP A 55 12.13 -0.63 12.49
CA ASP A 55 11.95 -2.07 12.28
C ASP A 55 12.43 -2.49 10.90
N VAL A 56 12.46 -1.56 9.93
CA VAL A 56 12.90 -1.81 8.55
C VAL A 56 14.29 -2.45 8.52
N LEU A 57 15.20 -1.97 9.37
CA LEU A 57 16.57 -2.50 9.44
C LEU A 57 16.68 -3.88 10.11
N PHE A 58 15.62 -4.47 10.66
CA PHE A 58 15.64 -5.91 10.95
C PHE A 58 15.64 -6.74 9.67
N GLY A 59 15.13 -6.18 8.58
CA GLY A 59 15.11 -6.80 7.26
C GLY A 59 16.37 -6.56 6.42
N ASP A 60 17.28 -5.69 6.85
CA ASP A 60 18.60 -5.49 6.25
C ASP A 60 19.51 -6.64 6.69
N THR A 61 19.72 -7.61 5.79
CA THR A 61 20.37 -8.87 6.14
C THR A 61 21.83 -8.92 5.74
N ASP A 62 22.28 -8.03 4.87
CA ASP A 62 23.68 -7.90 4.45
C ASP A 62 24.38 -6.66 5.04
N GLY A 63 23.64 -5.78 5.71
CA GLY A 63 24.15 -4.60 6.41
C GLY A 63 24.45 -3.42 5.49
N ASP A 64 23.89 -3.39 4.27
CA ASP A 64 24.11 -2.32 3.30
C ASP A 64 23.18 -1.10 3.48
N GLY A 65 22.30 -1.15 4.49
CA GLY A 65 21.32 -0.11 4.81
C GLY A 65 19.98 -0.29 4.12
N TRP A 66 19.81 -1.32 3.29
CA TRP A 66 18.58 -1.59 2.55
C TRP A 66 17.93 -2.90 2.99
N PRO A 67 16.59 -2.96 3.13
CA PRO A 67 15.93 -4.18 3.57
C PRO A 67 15.81 -5.22 2.44
N GLU A 68 16.19 -6.44 2.75
CA GLU A 68 15.99 -7.65 1.96
C GLU A 68 14.67 -8.37 2.26
N ILE A 69 14.16 -8.16 3.47
CA ILE A 69 12.97 -8.78 4.05
C ILE A 69 12.00 -7.66 4.42
N ALA A 70 10.74 -7.80 4.01
CA ALA A 70 9.73 -6.81 4.36
C ALA A 70 9.36 -6.99 5.83
N THR A 71 9.54 -5.95 6.63
CA THR A 71 9.24 -5.99 8.05
C THR A 71 8.00 -5.15 8.35
N GLY A 72 7.09 -5.68 9.15
CA GLY A 72 5.94 -4.94 9.65
C GLY A 72 5.63 -5.32 11.10
N ARG A 73 5.05 -4.38 11.84
CA ARG A 73 4.75 -4.52 13.27
C ARG A 73 3.25 -4.48 13.52
N MET A 74 2.77 -5.44 14.31
CA MET A 74 1.46 -5.42 14.95
C MET A 74 1.67 -4.99 16.41
N PRO A 75 1.52 -3.70 16.75
CA PRO A 75 1.93 -3.13 18.05
C PRO A 75 0.91 -3.40 19.16
N VAL A 76 0.49 -4.65 19.30
CA VAL A 76 -0.53 -5.07 20.27
C VAL A 76 0.09 -5.25 21.67
N HIS A 77 -0.67 -4.95 22.72
CA HIS A 77 -0.25 -5.17 24.13
C HIS A 77 -0.78 -6.48 24.71
N GLY A 78 -1.61 -7.23 23.97
CA GLY A 78 -2.13 -8.50 24.44
C GLY A 78 -3.04 -9.24 23.46
N VAL A 79 -3.54 -10.39 23.92
CA VAL A 79 -4.32 -11.34 23.10
C VAL A 79 -5.60 -10.71 22.54
N ALA A 80 -6.31 -9.88 23.33
CA ALA A 80 -7.57 -9.28 22.89
C ALA A 80 -7.39 -8.34 21.68
N GLU A 81 -6.34 -7.51 21.69
CA GLU A 81 -6.01 -6.63 20.57
C GLU A 81 -5.53 -7.43 19.36
N MET A 82 -4.73 -8.48 19.59
CA MET A 82 -4.30 -9.39 18.53
C MET A 82 -5.50 -10.07 17.84
N SER A 83 -6.44 -10.61 18.62
CA SER A 83 -7.65 -11.23 18.07
C SER A 83 -8.49 -10.24 17.26
N ARG A 84 -8.59 -8.98 17.70
CA ARG A 84 -9.28 -7.94 16.93
C ARG A 84 -8.56 -7.64 15.61
N LEU A 85 -7.24 -7.49 15.64
CA LEU A 85 -6.45 -7.19 14.44
C LEU A 85 -6.50 -8.35 13.44
N LEU A 86 -6.44 -9.60 13.90
CA LEU A 86 -6.65 -10.77 13.04
C LEU A 86 -8.05 -10.78 12.40
N GLY A 87 -9.10 -10.47 13.15
CA GLY A 87 -10.44 -10.35 12.59
C GLY A 87 -10.57 -9.22 11.54
N GLN A 88 -9.81 -8.13 11.70
CA GLN A 88 -9.72 -7.08 10.69
C GLN A 88 -8.99 -7.54 9.42
N ILE A 89 -7.94 -8.35 9.56
CA ILE A 89 -7.21 -8.96 8.43
C ILE A 89 -8.12 -9.95 7.70
N ASP A 90 -8.80 -10.84 8.41
CA ASP A 90 -9.75 -11.80 7.81
C ASP A 90 -10.87 -11.08 7.03
N ASP A 91 -11.45 -10.02 7.59
CA ASP A 91 -12.47 -9.21 6.89
C ASP A 91 -11.90 -8.57 5.62
N PHE A 92 -10.68 -8.03 5.68
CA PHE A 92 -10.01 -7.41 4.54
C PHE A 92 -9.72 -8.42 3.42
N GLU A 93 -9.13 -9.57 3.78
CA GLU A 93 -8.72 -10.62 2.84
C GLU A 93 -9.91 -11.36 2.20
N SER A 94 -11.05 -11.42 2.90
CA SER A 94 -12.27 -12.06 2.39
C SER A 94 -12.99 -11.26 1.30
N ARG A 95 -12.60 -10.00 1.09
CA ARG A 95 -13.25 -9.08 0.15
C ARG A 95 -12.44 -8.96 -1.13
N PHE A 96 -13.11 -8.61 -2.22
CA PHE A 96 -12.45 -8.16 -3.45
C PHE A 96 -13.00 -6.79 -3.81
N VAL A 97 -12.11 -5.85 -4.12
CA VAL A 97 -12.48 -4.50 -4.50
C VAL A 97 -12.17 -4.29 -5.98
N ALA A 98 -13.23 -4.36 -6.79
CA ALA A 98 -13.17 -4.23 -8.24
C ALA A 98 -12.65 -2.86 -8.71
N VAL A 99 -13.13 -1.79 -8.06
CA VAL A 99 -12.74 -0.40 -8.34
C VAL A 99 -12.29 0.21 -7.02
N PRO A 100 -11.00 0.14 -6.68
CA PRO A 100 -10.51 0.67 -5.41
C PRO A 100 -10.55 2.20 -5.42
N LYS A 101 -10.84 2.78 -4.25
CA LYS A 101 -10.83 4.22 -4.03
C LYS A 101 -9.54 4.67 -3.37
N ALA A 102 -8.90 5.70 -3.91
CA ALA A 102 -7.79 6.40 -3.28
C ALA A 102 -8.23 7.80 -2.82
N LEU A 103 -7.79 8.20 -1.62
CA LEU A 103 -7.90 9.56 -1.12
C LEU A 103 -6.50 10.17 -1.07
N VAL A 104 -6.30 11.32 -1.70
CA VAL A 104 -5.07 12.10 -1.58
C VAL A 104 -5.38 13.35 -0.74
N LEU A 105 -4.64 13.57 0.33
CA LEU A 105 -4.79 14.75 1.19
C LEU A 105 -3.45 15.49 1.27
N ALA A 106 -3.45 16.77 0.89
CA ALA A 106 -2.29 17.65 1.03
C ALA A 106 -2.50 18.76 2.05
N ASP A 107 -1.43 19.05 2.78
CA ASP A 107 -1.27 20.25 3.59
C ASP A 107 -0.97 21.49 2.72
N GLN A 108 -0.92 22.67 3.36
CA GLN A 108 -0.55 23.94 2.72
C GLN A 108 0.93 23.96 2.32
N PRO A 109 1.26 24.48 1.13
CA PRO A 109 2.65 24.60 0.71
C PRO A 109 3.37 25.67 1.53
N ASP A 110 4.62 25.43 1.88
CA ASP A 110 5.48 26.39 2.58
C ASP A 110 6.98 26.10 2.34
N GLN A 111 7.85 26.53 3.26
CA GLN A 111 9.29 26.26 3.16
C GLN A 111 9.66 24.78 3.33
N GLY A 112 8.76 23.96 3.87
CA GLY A 112 8.92 22.52 4.05
C GLY A 112 8.67 21.71 2.78
N GLY A 113 7.92 22.26 1.81
CA GLY A 113 7.64 21.61 0.54
C GLY A 113 6.40 22.15 -0.18
N ASP A 114 6.25 21.78 -1.46
CA ASP A 114 5.03 22.03 -2.23
C ASP A 114 4.14 20.80 -2.18
N PHE A 115 3.46 20.60 -1.04
CA PHE A 115 2.64 19.42 -0.81
C PHE A 115 1.44 19.32 -1.77
N ILE A 116 0.97 20.46 -2.27
CA ILE A 116 -0.15 20.54 -3.22
C ILE A 116 0.30 19.99 -4.58
N ALA A 117 1.45 20.44 -5.10
CA ALA A 117 2.00 19.89 -6.33
C ALA A 117 2.28 18.38 -6.20
N ASN A 118 2.82 17.96 -5.04
CA ASN A 118 3.06 16.56 -4.75
C ASN A 118 1.75 15.74 -4.75
N ALA A 119 0.65 16.26 -4.17
CA ALA A 119 -0.65 15.60 -4.21
C ALA A 119 -1.24 15.50 -5.62
N MET A 120 -1.15 16.55 -6.44
CA MET A 120 -1.62 16.51 -7.82
C MET A 120 -0.85 15.47 -8.65
N ALA A 121 0.47 15.35 -8.43
CA ALA A 121 1.27 14.29 -9.06
C ALA A 121 0.82 12.89 -8.60
N MET A 122 0.48 12.73 -7.32
CA MET A 122 -0.02 11.46 -6.77
C MET A 122 -1.40 11.09 -7.33
N GLU A 123 -2.30 12.05 -7.50
CA GLU A 123 -3.60 11.85 -8.14
C GLU A 123 -3.42 11.30 -9.57
N ALA A 124 -2.54 11.93 -10.35
CA ALA A 124 -2.26 11.49 -11.72
C ALA A 124 -1.69 10.06 -11.78
N LEU A 125 -0.82 9.68 -10.84
CA LEU A 125 -0.26 8.32 -10.76
C LEU A 125 -1.33 7.25 -10.42
N LEU A 126 -2.36 7.63 -9.67
CA LEU A 126 -3.39 6.70 -9.18
C LEU A 126 -4.62 6.62 -10.09
N ALA A 127 -4.94 7.66 -10.87
CA ALA A 127 -6.17 7.79 -11.65
C ALA A 127 -6.46 6.64 -12.65
N GLY A 128 -5.43 5.93 -13.12
CA GLY A 128 -5.59 4.77 -14.03
C GLY A 128 -5.92 3.44 -13.32
N ALA A 129 -5.86 3.39 -12.00
CA ALA A 129 -6.08 2.19 -11.22
C ALA A 129 -7.07 2.37 -10.06
N PHE A 130 -7.30 3.61 -9.65
CA PHE A 130 -8.18 3.98 -8.54
C PHE A 130 -9.18 5.05 -8.98
N SER A 131 -10.36 5.04 -8.36
CA SER A 131 -11.15 6.28 -8.26
C SER A 131 -10.46 7.18 -7.26
N VAL A 132 -10.02 8.37 -7.66
CA VAL A 132 -9.25 9.27 -6.80
C VAL A 132 -10.10 10.48 -6.41
N ASP A 133 -10.18 10.74 -5.11
CA ASP A 133 -10.61 12.03 -4.56
C ASP A 133 -9.42 12.73 -3.91
N THR A 134 -9.35 14.06 -4.08
CA THR A 134 -8.25 14.87 -3.59
C THR A 134 -8.76 16.00 -2.69
N ILE A 135 -8.18 16.13 -1.51
CA ILE A 135 -8.40 17.24 -0.57
C ILE A 135 -7.13 18.08 -0.53
N LEU A 136 -7.23 19.34 -0.97
CA LEU A 136 -6.13 20.30 -1.01
C LEU A 136 -6.41 21.40 0.01
N ASN A 137 -5.55 21.59 1.02
CA ASN A 137 -5.78 22.63 2.02
C ASN A 137 -5.23 24.02 1.63
N ASP A 138 -5.17 24.38 0.36
CA ASP A 138 -4.74 25.73 -0.08
C ASP A 138 -5.74 26.84 0.33
N ALA A 139 -7.04 26.51 0.38
CA ALA A 139 -8.11 27.46 0.73
C ALA A 139 -9.22 26.91 1.65
N LEU A 140 -9.25 25.60 1.95
CA LEU A 140 -10.35 24.97 2.70
C LEU A 140 -10.41 25.39 4.18
N GLY A 141 -9.26 25.45 4.85
CA GLY A 141 -9.17 25.65 6.30
C GLY A 141 -9.43 24.36 7.09
N LEU A 142 -8.95 24.33 8.34
CA LEU A 142 -8.89 23.13 9.18
C LEU A 142 -10.22 22.38 9.30
N GLN A 143 -11.32 23.07 9.61
CA GLN A 143 -12.60 22.40 9.85
C GLN A 143 -13.14 21.74 8.58
N ALA A 144 -13.05 22.42 7.43
CA ALA A 144 -13.49 21.85 6.16
C ALA A 144 -12.65 20.62 5.77
N VAL A 145 -11.33 20.64 6.02
CA VAL A 145 -10.48 19.45 5.80
C VAL A 145 -10.92 18.29 6.68
N ARG A 146 -11.20 18.55 7.97
CA ARG A 146 -11.67 17.51 8.92
C ARG A 146 -13.00 16.92 8.49
N ASP A 147 -13.95 17.76 8.09
CA ASP A 147 -15.28 17.33 7.66
C ASP A 147 -15.19 16.49 6.37
N SER A 148 -14.42 16.94 5.38
CA SER A 148 -14.18 16.20 4.14
C SER A 148 -13.47 14.86 4.40
N LEU A 149 -12.43 14.85 5.24
CA LEU A 149 -11.71 13.62 5.58
C LEU A 149 -12.63 12.60 6.27
N ALA A 150 -13.47 13.05 7.22
CA ALA A 150 -14.43 12.18 7.89
C ALA A 150 -15.50 11.64 6.91
N ALA A 151 -15.98 12.46 5.98
CA ALA A 151 -16.92 12.05 4.96
C ALA A 151 -16.32 10.99 4.01
N GLU A 152 -15.07 11.19 3.60
CA GLU A 152 -14.32 10.25 2.75
C GLU A 152 -14.11 8.90 3.43
N PHE A 153 -13.66 8.89 4.68
CA PHE A 153 -13.53 7.64 5.44
C PHE A 153 -14.86 6.92 5.57
N LYS A 154 -15.95 7.64 5.86
CA LYS A 154 -17.28 7.04 5.96
C LYS A 154 -17.78 6.46 4.64
N ALA A 155 -17.42 7.06 3.51
CA ALA A 155 -17.75 6.54 2.18
C ALA A 155 -16.97 5.25 1.85
N GLY A 156 -15.79 5.08 2.45
CA GLY A 156 -14.93 3.91 2.30
C GLY A 156 -13.79 4.16 1.30
N VAL A 157 -12.57 4.18 1.83
CA VAL A 157 -11.33 4.38 1.08
C VAL A 157 -10.45 3.14 1.20
N ASN A 158 -9.78 2.74 0.10
CA ASN A 158 -8.85 1.61 0.09
C ASN A 158 -7.40 2.04 0.33
N VAL A 159 -7.02 3.22 -0.16
CA VAL A 159 -5.69 3.80 0.07
C VAL A 159 -5.87 5.28 0.40
N MET A 160 -5.28 5.74 1.50
CA MET A 160 -5.14 7.17 1.77
C MET A 160 -3.67 7.55 1.67
N SER A 161 -3.34 8.53 0.85
CA SER A 161 -2.01 9.15 0.80
C SER A 161 -2.09 10.56 1.40
N TYR A 162 -1.42 10.77 2.53
CA TYR A 162 -1.27 12.09 3.14
C TYR A 162 0.11 12.65 2.86
N ILE A 163 0.19 13.92 2.47
CA ILE A 163 1.42 14.63 2.12
C ILE A 163 1.42 15.98 2.85
N GLY A 164 2.37 16.18 3.77
CA GLY A 164 2.42 17.43 4.52
C GLY A 164 3.06 17.33 5.90
N HIS A 165 2.84 18.37 6.71
CA HIS A 165 3.33 18.40 8.08
C HIS A 165 2.64 17.38 8.98
N GLY A 166 3.26 17.10 10.10
CA GLY A 166 2.67 16.16 11.04
C GLY A 166 3.55 16.01 12.26
N GLY A 167 3.00 15.27 13.20
CA GLY A 167 3.69 14.90 14.40
C GLY A 167 3.19 13.56 14.88
N ARG A 168 3.71 13.17 16.02
CA ARG A 168 3.40 11.88 16.63
C ARG A 168 1.91 11.67 16.87
N ASP A 169 1.17 12.73 17.12
CA ASP A 169 -0.24 12.69 17.48
C ASP A 169 -1.19 13.20 16.37
N ARG A 170 -0.69 13.66 15.21
CA ARG A 170 -1.53 14.34 14.20
C ARG A 170 -0.97 14.39 12.78
N LEU A 171 -1.87 14.61 11.83
CA LEU A 171 -1.58 15.10 10.47
C LEU A 171 -1.84 16.62 10.40
N GLY A 172 -0.96 17.34 9.71
CA GLY A 172 -0.98 18.79 9.56
C GLY A 172 -1.08 19.51 10.89
N ASN A 173 -1.85 20.60 10.89
CA ASN A 173 -2.18 21.35 12.12
C ASN A 173 -3.33 20.73 12.93
N GLY A 174 -3.76 19.50 12.60
CA GLY A 174 -4.87 18.80 13.27
C GLY A 174 -5.96 18.29 12.32
N TYR A 175 -5.66 18.02 11.06
CA TYR A 175 -6.63 17.41 10.12
C TYR A 175 -7.13 16.07 10.60
N LEU A 176 -6.27 15.34 11.31
CA LEU A 176 -6.57 14.12 12.02
C LEU A 176 -5.64 14.05 13.23
N THR A 177 -6.18 13.84 14.42
CA THR A 177 -5.40 13.64 15.65
C THR A 177 -5.70 12.28 16.28
N THR A 178 -4.84 11.81 17.18
CA THR A 178 -5.07 10.59 17.97
C THR A 178 -6.40 10.64 18.73
N ALA A 179 -6.81 11.81 19.23
CA ALA A 179 -8.08 12.00 19.93
C ALA A 179 -9.31 11.81 19.02
N ASP A 180 -9.17 12.07 17.72
CA ASP A 180 -10.27 11.94 16.76
C ASP A 180 -10.55 10.48 16.38
N VAL A 181 -9.52 9.62 16.45
CA VAL A 181 -9.57 8.24 15.92
C VAL A 181 -10.72 7.42 16.49
N VAL A 182 -11.03 7.60 17.79
CA VAL A 182 -12.13 6.87 18.44
C VAL A 182 -13.48 7.12 17.75
N GLY A 183 -13.70 8.34 17.25
CA GLY A 183 -14.96 8.76 16.62
C GLY A 183 -15.03 8.55 15.11
N LEU A 184 -13.94 8.14 14.45
CA LEU A 184 -13.96 7.93 13.01
C LEU A 184 -14.78 6.70 12.61
N ASP A 185 -15.44 6.81 11.47
CA ASP A 185 -16.12 5.72 10.78
C ASP A 185 -15.42 5.50 9.43
N PHE A 186 -14.90 4.29 9.19
CA PHE A 186 -14.23 3.91 7.94
C PHE A 186 -15.20 3.24 6.94
N GLY A 187 -16.49 3.23 7.25
CA GLY A 187 -17.53 2.76 6.35
C GLY A 187 -17.34 1.28 5.97
N PRO A 188 -17.41 0.94 4.66
CA PRO A 188 -17.27 -0.44 4.21
C PRO A 188 -15.82 -0.90 3.95
N GLN A 189 -14.82 -0.01 4.00
CA GLN A 189 -13.44 -0.30 3.59
C GLN A 189 -12.42 -0.07 4.73
N GLN A 190 -11.26 -0.71 4.63
CA GLN A 190 -10.15 -0.54 5.56
C GLN A 190 -8.97 0.05 4.79
N PRO A 191 -8.62 1.32 4.97
CA PRO A 191 -7.59 1.95 4.16
C PRO A 191 -6.20 1.46 4.53
N LEU A 192 -5.34 1.30 3.53
CA LEU A 192 -3.89 1.42 3.70
C LEU A 192 -3.56 2.91 3.84
N MET A 193 -3.02 3.30 4.98
CA MET A 193 -2.64 4.69 5.26
C MET A 193 -1.17 4.90 4.91
N VAL A 194 -0.91 5.72 3.90
CA VAL A 194 0.43 6.13 3.48
C VAL A 194 0.62 7.58 3.92
N ALA A 195 1.31 7.80 5.03
CA ALA A 195 1.45 9.11 5.63
C ALA A 195 2.88 9.64 5.45
N MET A 196 3.05 10.47 4.41
CA MET A 196 4.31 11.15 4.05
C MET A 196 4.47 12.41 4.87
N THR A 197 4.82 12.18 6.13
CA THR A 197 4.91 13.23 7.14
C THR A 197 5.89 12.87 8.24
N CYS A 198 6.16 13.81 9.15
CA CYS A 198 7.01 13.60 10.31
C CYS A 198 6.28 12.78 11.39
N ALA A 199 6.97 11.78 11.93
CA ALA A 199 6.70 11.10 13.21
C ALA A 199 5.30 10.48 13.44
N ALA A 200 4.36 10.49 12.49
CA ALA A 200 3.05 9.88 12.68
C ALA A 200 3.10 8.36 12.92
N GLY A 201 4.20 7.70 12.52
CA GLY A 201 4.54 6.31 12.83
C GLY A 201 5.56 6.14 13.95
N GLN A 202 5.76 7.13 14.83
CA GLN A 202 6.74 7.06 15.91
C GLN A 202 6.21 6.27 17.12
N PHE A 203 6.18 4.95 16.96
CA PHE A 203 5.72 3.99 17.97
C PHE A 203 6.72 3.78 19.11
N GLY A 204 7.96 4.24 18.95
CA GLY A 204 9.04 3.95 19.88
C GLY A 204 9.00 4.64 21.25
N LEU A 205 8.00 5.49 21.54
CA LEU A 205 7.98 6.35 22.73
C LEU A 205 7.23 5.65 23.89
N PRO A 206 7.89 5.34 25.02
CA PRO A 206 7.24 4.67 26.15
C PRO A 206 6.04 5.44 26.70
N GLY A 207 4.95 4.72 26.97
CA GLY A 207 3.70 5.22 27.53
C GLY A 207 2.88 6.08 26.59
N SER A 208 3.25 6.13 25.33
CA SER A 208 2.71 7.10 24.38
C SER A 208 2.50 6.38 23.04
N PRO A 209 1.25 6.02 22.68
CA PRO A 209 0.94 5.48 21.35
C PRO A 209 0.81 6.58 20.28
N CYS A 210 1.41 6.41 19.11
CA CYS A 210 1.39 7.39 18.01
C CYS A 210 0.08 7.34 17.22
N LEU A 211 -0.09 8.27 16.27
CA LEU A 211 -1.24 8.30 15.38
C LEU A 211 -1.40 6.97 14.62
N GLY A 212 -0.31 6.40 14.11
CA GLY A 212 -0.33 5.13 13.38
C GLY A 212 -0.82 3.96 14.24
N GLU A 213 -0.37 3.87 15.49
CA GLU A 213 -0.83 2.84 16.43
C GLU A 213 -2.31 3.01 16.78
N ASN A 214 -2.75 4.23 17.10
CA ASN A 214 -4.15 4.51 17.41
C ASN A 214 -5.06 4.17 16.23
N LEU A 215 -4.64 4.49 15.00
CA LEU A 215 -5.36 4.17 13.78
C LEU A 215 -5.49 2.66 13.59
N LEU A 216 -4.37 1.92 13.57
CA LEU A 216 -4.37 0.47 13.37
C LEU A 216 -5.14 -0.27 14.49
N LEU A 217 -5.00 0.18 15.73
CA LEU A 217 -5.61 -0.45 16.90
C LEU A 217 -6.98 0.12 17.26
N LYS A 218 -7.61 0.92 16.40
CA LYS A 218 -8.98 1.37 16.61
C LYS A 218 -9.96 0.19 16.69
N ALA A 219 -10.86 0.25 17.67
CA ALA A 219 -11.97 -0.69 17.77
C ALA A 219 -12.95 -0.57 16.58
N GLY A 220 -13.41 -1.72 16.07
CA GLY A 220 -14.25 -1.79 14.87
C GLY A 220 -13.43 -1.82 13.58
N ARG A 221 -14.03 -1.34 12.48
CA ARG A 221 -13.31 -1.18 11.21
C ARG A 221 -12.30 -0.03 11.34
N ALA A 222 -11.09 -0.26 10.87
CA ALA A 222 -9.93 0.61 11.05
C ALA A 222 -9.02 0.50 9.82
N PRO A 223 -8.03 1.40 9.65
CA PRO A 223 -6.94 1.18 8.72
C PRO A 223 -6.31 -0.20 8.89
N ILE A 224 -6.09 -0.90 7.77
CA ILE A 224 -5.52 -2.26 7.80
C ILE A 224 -3.99 -2.24 7.95
N ALA A 225 -3.38 -1.13 7.56
CA ALA A 225 -1.95 -0.88 7.70
C ALA A 225 -1.68 0.62 7.67
N VAL A 226 -0.60 1.03 8.32
CA VAL A 226 -0.08 2.40 8.32
C VAL A 226 1.40 2.37 7.98
N TRP A 227 1.78 3.04 6.90
CA TRP A 227 3.18 3.25 6.51
C TRP A 227 3.54 4.72 6.71
N SER A 228 4.41 5.00 7.67
CA SER A 228 4.76 6.38 8.04
C SER A 228 6.11 6.48 8.74
N ALA A 229 6.67 7.69 8.75
CA ALA A 229 7.94 7.96 9.38
C ALA A 229 7.85 7.92 10.92
N SER A 230 8.88 7.38 11.55
CA SER A 230 9.11 7.45 13.00
C SER A 230 9.93 8.67 13.43
N GLY A 231 10.46 9.43 12.47
CA GLY A 231 11.30 10.62 12.71
C GLY A 231 10.92 11.79 11.81
N PHE A 232 11.82 12.77 11.74
CA PHE A 232 11.70 13.86 10.77
C PHE A 232 11.85 13.32 9.35
N SER A 233 10.88 13.69 8.50
CA SER A 233 10.85 13.33 7.09
C SER A 233 11.00 14.59 6.24
N LEU A 234 11.77 14.47 5.16
CA LEU A 234 11.97 15.53 4.19
C LEU A 234 11.04 15.33 3.00
N ASP A 235 10.36 16.39 2.59
CA ASP A 235 9.31 16.34 1.57
C ASP A 235 9.79 15.70 0.26
N PHE A 236 10.97 16.09 -0.23
CA PHE A 236 11.51 15.57 -1.49
C PHE A 236 11.64 14.04 -1.49
N GLN A 237 12.31 13.47 -0.48
CA GLN A 237 12.47 12.02 -0.36
C GLN A 237 11.15 11.30 -0.06
N ALA A 238 10.30 11.92 0.77
CA ALA A 238 8.97 11.40 1.09
C ALA A 238 8.10 11.29 -0.15
N HIS A 239 8.07 12.34 -0.98
CA HIS A 239 7.32 12.36 -2.23
C HIS A 239 7.83 11.29 -3.20
N GLN A 240 9.15 11.15 -3.37
CA GLN A 240 9.72 10.11 -4.22
C GLN A 240 9.34 8.69 -3.75
N LEU A 241 9.46 8.41 -2.45
CA LEU A 241 9.02 7.13 -1.87
C LEU A 241 7.51 6.89 -2.07
N ASN A 242 6.69 7.92 -1.91
CA ASN A 242 5.24 7.86 -2.11
C ASN A 242 4.88 7.55 -3.56
N ALA A 243 5.51 8.24 -4.52
CA ALA A 243 5.29 8.04 -5.94
C ALA A 243 5.61 6.60 -6.36
N LEU A 244 6.73 6.05 -5.86
CA LEU A 244 7.13 4.66 -6.10
C LEU A 244 6.16 3.66 -5.47
N MET A 245 5.66 3.94 -4.27
CA MET A 245 4.64 3.12 -3.63
C MET A 245 3.31 3.17 -4.41
N ALA A 246 2.85 4.34 -4.82
CA ALA A 246 1.63 4.50 -5.60
C ALA A 246 1.71 3.83 -6.98
N ALA A 247 2.84 3.98 -7.68
CA ALA A 247 3.09 3.25 -8.93
C ALA A 247 3.02 1.72 -8.71
N GLY A 248 3.57 1.23 -7.61
CA GLY A 248 3.46 -0.17 -7.21
C GLY A 248 2.02 -0.60 -6.95
N LEU A 249 1.26 0.18 -6.17
CA LEU A 249 -0.16 -0.11 -5.87
C LEU A 249 -1.04 -0.07 -7.11
N ALA A 250 -0.79 0.85 -8.05
CA ALA A 250 -1.57 1.03 -9.28
C ALA A 250 -1.32 -0.06 -10.34
N SER A 251 -0.17 -0.73 -10.29
CA SER A 251 0.26 -1.69 -11.33
C SER A 251 0.30 -3.14 -10.86
N GLN A 252 0.29 -3.40 -9.55
CA GLN A 252 0.43 -4.76 -9.01
C GLN A 252 -0.75 -5.69 -9.39
N PRO A 253 -0.49 -7.00 -9.54
CA PRO A 253 -1.56 -8.01 -9.59
C PRO A 253 -2.37 -8.08 -8.30
N LEU A 254 -3.64 -8.44 -8.40
CA LEU A 254 -4.49 -8.79 -7.26
C LEU A 254 -3.81 -9.86 -6.38
N GLY A 255 -3.87 -9.68 -5.05
CA GLY A 255 -3.29 -10.61 -4.08
C GLY A 255 -1.79 -10.45 -3.86
N THR A 256 -1.14 -9.49 -4.54
CA THR A 256 0.24 -9.08 -4.23
C THR A 256 0.36 -8.69 -2.76
N ARG A 257 1.42 -9.13 -2.09
CA ARG A 257 1.61 -8.82 -0.67
C ARG A 257 2.11 -7.40 -0.47
N LEU A 258 1.56 -6.71 0.54
CA LEU A 258 1.93 -5.33 0.88
C LEU A 258 3.44 -5.15 1.04
N GLY A 259 4.10 -6.06 1.76
CA GLY A 259 5.54 -6.04 1.94
C GLY A 259 6.34 -6.14 0.64
N ASP A 260 5.84 -6.87 -0.37
CA ASP A 260 6.51 -6.94 -1.67
C ASP A 260 6.44 -5.59 -2.40
N THR A 261 5.30 -4.90 -2.29
CA THR A 261 5.10 -3.57 -2.89
C THR A 261 6.01 -2.53 -2.23
N LEU A 262 6.13 -2.56 -0.90
CA LEU A 262 7.06 -1.71 -0.15
C LEU A 262 8.52 -1.96 -0.54
N LEU A 263 8.96 -3.23 -0.57
CA LEU A 263 10.34 -3.54 -0.96
C LEU A 263 10.65 -3.13 -2.40
N ARG A 264 9.69 -3.27 -3.33
CA ARG A 264 9.88 -2.79 -4.71
C ARG A 264 10.05 -1.27 -4.74
N ALA A 265 9.23 -0.53 -3.99
CA ALA A 265 9.36 0.92 -3.90
C ALA A 265 10.72 1.34 -3.32
N VAL A 266 11.16 0.71 -2.22
CA VAL A 266 12.46 1.00 -1.60
C VAL A 266 13.64 0.66 -2.53
N ARG A 267 13.58 -0.45 -3.29
CA ARG A 267 14.61 -0.80 -4.27
C ARG A 267 14.64 0.16 -5.46
N ALA A 268 13.48 0.62 -5.91
CA ALA A 268 13.41 1.64 -6.95
C ALA A 268 14.00 2.97 -6.45
N PHE A 269 13.70 3.38 -5.22
CA PHE A 269 14.25 4.57 -4.58
C PHE A 269 15.78 4.53 -4.52
N ARG A 270 16.36 3.38 -4.12
CA ARG A 270 17.81 3.14 -4.20
C ARG A 270 18.36 3.32 -5.61
N THR A 271 17.67 2.74 -6.60
CA THR A 271 18.08 2.76 -8.01
C THR A 271 18.07 4.18 -8.59
N GLU A 272 17.15 5.01 -8.13
CA GLU A 272 17.02 6.43 -8.50
C GLU A 272 17.95 7.36 -7.72
N GLY A 273 18.86 6.81 -6.92
CA GLY A 273 19.88 7.57 -6.19
C GLY A 273 19.43 8.09 -4.81
N GLY A 274 18.32 7.58 -4.28
CA GLY A 274 17.85 7.89 -2.94
C GLY A 274 18.81 7.40 -1.84
N ASP A 275 18.77 8.04 -0.67
CA ASP A 275 19.61 7.69 0.47
C ASP A 275 19.03 6.53 1.30
N ALA A 276 19.87 5.78 2.02
CA ALA A 276 19.39 4.65 2.83
C ALA A 276 18.64 5.07 4.12
N VAL A 277 18.87 6.30 4.61
CA VAL A 277 18.31 6.76 5.89
C VAL A 277 16.82 7.04 5.75
N SER A 278 16.39 7.65 4.66
CA SER A 278 14.99 7.98 4.37
C SER A 278 14.05 6.78 4.50
N PRO A 279 14.21 5.66 3.75
CA PRO A 279 13.34 4.50 3.91
C PRO A 279 13.49 3.81 5.28
N SER A 280 14.64 3.94 5.95
CA SER A 280 14.87 3.28 7.26
C SER A 280 13.96 3.80 8.37
N ILE A 281 13.44 5.03 8.27
CA ILE A 281 12.51 5.59 9.27
C ILE A 281 11.04 5.37 8.93
N TYR A 282 10.71 4.89 7.73
CA TYR A 282 9.35 4.63 7.29
C TYR A 282 8.92 3.20 7.64
N ASN A 283 8.30 3.06 8.80
CA ASN A 283 7.90 1.77 9.35
C ASN A 283 6.51 1.37 8.89
N LEU A 284 6.32 0.07 8.65
CA LEU A 284 4.99 -0.51 8.43
C LEU A 284 4.42 -0.97 9.77
N LEU A 285 3.33 -0.33 10.20
CA LEU A 285 2.45 -0.86 11.23
C LEU A 285 1.34 -1.66 10.52
N GLY A 286 1.30 -2.97 10.74
CA GLY A 286 0.42 -3.92 10.08
C GLY A 286 1.16 -5.20 9.66
N ASP A 287 0.44 -6.08 8.95
CA ASP A 287 1.00 -7.33 8.43
C ASP A 287 1.79 -7.09 7.12
N PRO A 288 3.12 -7.35 7.08
CA PRO A 288 3.89 -7.27 5.84
C PRO A 288 3.48 -8.35 4.81
N GLY A 289 2.87 -9.45 5.26
CA GLY A 289 2.36 -10.54 4.45
C GLY A 289 0.93 -10.34 3.92
N LEU A 290 0.31 -9.18 4.17
CA LEU A 290 -1.08 -8.89 3.82
C LEU A 290 -1.32 -8.98 2.30
N PRO A 291 -2.19 -9.89 1.79
CA PRO A 291 -2.68 -9.87 0.43
C PRO A 291 -3.48 -8.61 0.19
N LEU A 292 -3.10 -7.78 -0.78
CA LEU A 292 -3.95 -6.66 -1.16
C LEU A 292 -5.18 -7.17 -1.91
N ASN A 293 -6.35 -6.77 -1.41
CA ASN A 293 -7.67 -7.18 -1.91
C ASN A 293 -8.15 -6.38 -3.14
N PHE A 294 -7.27 -5.54 -3.66
CA PHE A 294 -7.39 -4.79 -4.91
C PHE A 294 -6.12 -4.98 -5.73
N GLY A 295 -6.22 -4.74 -7.03
CA GLY A 295 -5.10 -4.83 -7.96
C GLY A 295 -5.57 -5.25 -9.34
N THR A 296 -4.62 -5.36 -10.26
CA THR A 296 -4.92 -5.81 -11.62
C THR A 296 -5.30 -7.28 -11.62
N VAL A 297 -6.41 -7.63 -12.25
CA VAL A 297 -6.75 -9.02 -12.54
C VAL A 297 -6.14 -9.32 -13.90
N PRO A 298 -5.13 -10.22 -14.00
CA PRO A 298 -4.54 -10.57 -15.27
C PRO A 298 -5.64 -11.04 -16.23
N MET A 299 -5.55 -10.56 -17.48
CA MET A 299 -6.52 -10.96 -18.48
C MET A 299 -6.32 -12.45 -18.82
N ALA A 300 -7.29 -13.26 -18.41
CA ALA A 300 -7.43 -14.65 -18.83
C ALA A 300 -8.39 -14.71 -20.00
N LEU A 301 -7.92 -15.18 -21.15
CA LEU A 301 -8.77 -15.49 -22.29
C LEU A 301 -9.00 -17.00 -22.35
N SER A 302 -10.27 -17.40 -22.48
CA SER A 302 -10.69 -18.75 -22.79
C SER A 302 -11.34 -18.75 -24.16
N VAL A 303 -10.99 -19.73 -24.99
CA VAL A 303 -11.57 -19.92 -26.31
C VAL A 303 -12.05 -21.35 -26.40
N ARG A 304 -13.31 -21.55 -26.76
CA ARG A 304 -13.87 -22.88 -27.02
C ARG A 304 -14.60 -22.90 -28.34
N LEU A 305 -14.50 -24.01 -29.06
CA LEU A 305 -15.29 -24.26 -30.26
C LEU A 305 -16.60 -24.94 -29.86
N ASP A 306 -17.72 -24.41 -30.34
CA ASP A 306 -19.07 -24.94 -30.13
C ASP A 306 -19.77 -25.01 -31.50
N GLY A 307 -19.70 -26.19 -32.14
CA GLY A 307 -20.03 -26.34 -33.55
C GLY A 307 -19.09 -25.51 -34.43
N ASP A 308 -19.67 -24.65 -35.27
CA ASP A 308 -18.93 -23.72 -36.15
C ASP A 308 -18.75 -22.32 -35.53
N VAL A 309 -18.88 -22.20 -34.21
CA VAL A 309 -18.77 -20.93 -33.49
C VAL A 309 -17.66 -21.01 -32.46
N LEU A 310 -16.71 -20.08 -32.54
CA LEU A 310 -15.74 -19.84 -31.47
C LEU A 310 -16.39 -18.96 -30.41
N ARG A 311 -16.41 -19.43 -29.18
CA ARG A 311 -16.86 -18.67 -28.01
C ARG A 311 -15.65 -18.25 -27.20
N PHE A 312 -15.54 -16.94 -27.00
CA PHE A 312 -14.52 -16.31 -26.18
C PHE A 312 -15.14 -15.95 -24.84
N GLY A 313 -14.53 -16.43 -23.76
CA GLY A 313 -14.80 -15.95 -22.41
C GLY A 313 -13.55 -15.29 -21.87
N PHE A 314 -13.70 -14.20 -21.14
CA PHE A 314 -12.54 -13.50 -20.57
C PHE A 314 -12.78 -13.08 -19.12
N LYS A 315 -11.69 -13.03 -18.35
CA LYS A 315 -11.67 -12.48 -17.00
C LYS A 315 -10.50 -11.52 -16.86
N GLY A 316 -10.73 -10.29 -16.43
CA GLY A 316 -9.70 -9.25 -16.32
C GLY A 316 -10.11 -8.12 -15.38
N THR A 317 -9.32 -7.05 -15.34
CA THR A 317 -9.63 -5.87 -14.51
C THR A 317 -10.92 -5.21 -15.03
N PRO A 318 -11.96 -5.03 -14.17
CA PRO A 318 -13.18 -4.31 -14.52
C PRO A 318 -12.92 -2.93 -15.13
N ALA A 319 -13.76 -2.53 -16.08
CA ALA A 319 -13.72 -1.22 -16.75
C ALA A 319 -12.40 -0.88 -17.49
N ARG A 320 -11.42 -1.80 -17.57
CA ARG A 320 -10.26 -1.66 -18.43
C ARG A 320 -10.55 -2.21 -19.82
N THR A 321 -10.10 -1.50 -20.84
CA THR A 321 -10.20 -1.92 -22.23
C THR A 321 -9.00 -2.78 -22.61
N TYR A 322 -9.30 -3.93 -23.20
CA TYR A 322 -8.32 -4.84 -23.76
C TYR A 322 -8.67 -5.12 -25.22
N VAL A 323 -7.67 -5.48 -26.02
CA VAL A 323 -7.88 -5.92 -27.40
C VAL A 323 -7.54 -7.40 -27.49
N VAL A 324 -8.53 -8.22 -27.83
CA VAL A 324 -8.27 -9.57 -28.31
C VAL A 324 -7.68 -9.44 -29.69
N GLN A 325 -6.49 -9.98 -29.88
CA GLN A 325 -5.81 -10.04 -31.17
C GLN A 325 -5.70 -11.48 -31.62
N TRP A 326 -5.65 -11.69 -32.92
CA TRP A 326 -5.41 -12.99 -33.52
C TRP A 326 -4.25 -12.95 -34.51
N SER A 327 -3.61 -14.09 -34.73
CA SER A 327 -2.63 -14.27 -35.80
C SER A 327 -2.71 -15.68 -36.35
N ALA A 328 -2.39 -15.85 -37.63
CA ALA A 328 -2.19 -17.17 -38.25
C ALA A 328 -0.85 -17.81 -37.82
N ARG A 329 0.02 -17.07 -37.12
CA ARG A 329 1.37 -17.47 -36.72
C ARG A 329 1.64 -17.16 -35.26
N LEU A 330 2.39 -18.03 -34.59
CA LEU A 330 2.79 -17.82 -33.19
C LEU A 330 4.12 -17.04 -33.07
N ASP A 331 4.79 -16.73 -34.18
CA ASP A 331 6.13 -16.12 -34.23
C ASP A 331 6.20 -14.66 -33.77
N GLY A 332 5.14 -14.13 -33.18
CA GLY A 332 5.08 -12.76 -32.66
C GLY A 332 4.75 -11.70 -33.72
N THR A 333 4.57 -12.08 -34.99
CA THR A 333 4.23 -11.15 -36.08
C THR A 333 2.80 -11.37 -36.59
N GLY A 334 2.28 -10.38 -37.36
CA GLY A 334 0.97 -10.51 -38.02
C GLY A 334 -0.24 -10.54 -37.07
N TRP A 335 -0.12 -9.93 -35.89
CA TRP A 335 -1.23 -9.82 -34.95
C TRP A 335 -2.21 -8.73 -35.39
N GLU A 336 -3.46 -9.10 -35.59
CA GLU A 336 -4.55 -8.22 -35.98
C GLU A 336 -5.55 -8.07 -34.83
N ALA A 337 -6.12 -6.87 -34.67
CA ALA A 337 -7.20 -6.65 -33.72
C ALA A 337 -8.43 -7.45 -34.16
N LEU A 338 -8.90 -8.33 -33.27
CA LEU A 338 -10.16 -9.04 -33.45
C LEU A 338 -11.30 -8.23 -32.84
N ARG A 339 -11.16 -7.87 -31.55
CA ARG A 339 -12.24 -7.20 -30.81
C ARG A 339 -11.74 -6.51 -29.54
N ASP A 340 -12.26 -5.32 -29.30
CA ASP A 340 -12.12 -4.65 -28.01
C ASP A 340 -13.08 -5.29 -27.00
N VAL A 341 -12.56 -5.57 -25.81
CA VAL A 341 -13.29 -6.20 -24.72
C VAL A 341 -13.08 -5.42 -23.42
N VAL A 342 -14.18 -5.23 -22.68
CA VAL A 342 -14.19 -4.58 -21.38
C VAL A 342 -14.83 -5.53 -20.38
N PRO A 343 -14.09 -6.02 -19.37
CA PRO A 343 -14.68 -6.83 -18.30
C PRO A 343 -15.74 -6.05 -17.54
N ASP A 344 -16.84 -6.73 -17.22
CA ASP A 344 -17.94 -6.21 -16.42
C ASP A 344 -17.53 -5.97 -14.95
N ALA A 345 -18.48 -5.56 -14.11
CA ALA A 345 -18.22 -5.29 -12.69
C ALA A 345 -17.73 -6.51 -11.90
N THR A 346 -17.95 -7.74 -12.39
CA THR A 346 -17.42 -8.98 -11.79
C THR A 346 -16.03 -9.35 -12.32
N GLY A 347 -15.52 -8.56 -13.28
CA GLY A 347 -14.30 -8.81 -14.01
C GLY A 347 -14.48 -9.84 -15.13
N GLY A 348 -15.70 -10.19 -15.52
CA GLY A 348 -16.00 -11.20 -16.54
C GLY A 348 -16.52 -10.64 -17.86
N GLY A 349 -16.59 -11.47 -18.89
CA GLY A 349 -17.28 -11.16 -20.13
C GLY A 349 -17.06 -12.22 -21.21
N GLY A 350 -17.65 -12.00 -22.39
CA GLY A 350 -17.47 -12.91 -23.52
C GLY A 350 -18.07 -12.40 -24.83
N PHE A 351 -17.64 -13.00 -25.94
CA PHE A 351 -18.19 -12.76 -27.28
C PHE A 351 -18.06 -14.03 -28.14
N THR A 352 -18.65 -14.01 -29.33
CA THR A 352 -18.60 -15.14 -30.26
C THR A 352 -18.19 -14.70 -31.65
N GLU A 353 -17.44 -15.56 -32.36
CA GLU A 353 -17.04 -15.37 -33.75
C GLU A 353 -17.32 -16.65 -34.55
N PRO A 354 -17.64 -16.58 -35.85
CA PRO A 354 -17.68 -17.75 -36.72
C PRO A 354 -16.31 -18.42 -36.81
N SER A 355 -16.25 -19.76 -36.76
CA SER A 355 -15.01 -20.52 -36.96
C SER A 355 -14.59 -20.60 -38.44
N ALA A 356 -15.56 -20.45 -39.36
CA ALA A 356 -15.47 -20.92 -40.74
C ALA A 356 -14.81 -19.96 -41.76
N THR A 357 -14.26 -18.81 -41.36
CA THR A 357 -13.72 -17.82 -42.30
C THR A 357 -12.27 -17.46 -41.99
N GLY A 358 -11.31 -18.36 -42.27
CA GLY A 358 -9.88 -18.03 -42.16
C GLY A 358 -8.94 -19.25 -42.09
N PRO A 359 -7.67 -19.06 -41.69
CA PRO A 359 -6.64 -20.11 -41.71
C PRO A 359 -6.94 -21.26 -40.74
N ASP A 360 -6.43 -22.46 -41.06
CA ASP A 360 -6.63 -23.71 -40.30
C ASP A 360 -6.19 -23.62 -38.83
N VAL A 361 -5.23 -22.73 -38.54
CA VAL A 361 -4.74 -22.48 -37.18
C VAL A 361 -4.79 -20.98 -36.91
N ARG A 362 -5.35 -20.61 -35.76
CA ARG A 362 -5.33 -19.26 -35.22
C ARG A 362 -4.79 -19.26 -33.81
N PHE A 363 -3.93 -18.30 -33.54
CA PHE A 363 -3.44 -17.98 -32.21
C PHE A 363 -4.14 -16.72 -31.72
N TYR A 364 -4.44 -16.68 -30.43
CA TYR A 364 -5.09 -15.54 -29.80
C TYR A 364 -4.22 -15.03 -28.67
N ARG A 365 -4.18 -13.70 -28.52
CA ARG A 365 -3.60 -13.04 -27.36
C ARG A 365 -4.51 -11.91 -26.94
N VAL A 366 -4.27 -11.41 -25.74
CA VAL A 366 -4.91 -10.19 -25.28
C VAL A 366 -3.84 -9.18 -24.93
N VAL A 367 -4.00 -7.96 -25.42
CA VAL A 367 -3.15 -6.82 -25.07
C VAL A 367 -4.01 -5.79 -24.36
N MET A 368 -3.46 -5.25 -23.26
CA MET A 368 -4.09 -4.14 -22.56
C MET A 368 -3.88 -2.87 -23.41
N MET A 369 -4.93 -2.08 -23.60
CA MET A 369 -4.77 -0.75 -24.18
C MET A 369 -4.11 0.17 -23.15
N PRO A 370 -3.26 1.12 -23.59
CA PRO A 370 -2.61 2.10 -22.70
C PRO A 370 -3.61 2.85 -21.81
#